data_AF-A0A0F7KJQ5-F1
#
_entry.id   AF-A0A0F7KJQ5-F1
#
_cell.length_a   1.000
_cell.length_b   1.000
_cell.length_c   1.000
_cell.angle_alpha   90.00
_cell.angle_beta   90.00
_cell.angle_gamma   90.00
#
_symmetry.space_group_name_H-M   'P 1'
#
loop_
_entity.id
_entity.type
_entity.pdbx_description
1 polymer ?
#
loop_
_entity_poly.entity_id
_entity_poly.type
_entity_poly.pdbx_seq_one_letter_code
_entity_poly.pdbx_strand_id
1 'polypeptide(L)'
;MLYKKSELGWDLFNCAMKDASGLWQTAEPCLYYSYHSHFEKVAPLLARIYHEDGEKGMKTWGRISALAALSNRIDFDVWLEDLKTLGVTDAWQGAASVWTNTENIKQHRSQCLAGIEAGLNADSPHANIIAKGLEKLFRDSTSVISIRTELIRKCFSILENDNENRQHYFFEFGDWLNGISQHDPEQAIAATEIFLTYVKRTRPYLYDHGNNLTQLMTRLFSEAEEREESDHGEMLWRVVSIQDTLLSLGLDSINDWLRAAERP
;
A
#
# COMPACT_ATOMS: atom_id res chain seq x y z
N MET A 1 23.35 -18.66 11.15
CA MET A 1 23.96 -19.57 12.14
C MET A 1 22.94 -20.42 12.94
N LEU A 2 21.64 -20.39 12.62
CA LEU A 2 20.60 -21.15 13.34
C LEU A 2 20.28 -22.55 12.75
N TYR A 3 20.86 -22.92 11.61
CA TYR A 3 20.41 -24.09 10.82
C TYR A 3 21.04 -25.44 11.22
N LYS A 4 22.11 -25.50 12.03
CA LYS A 4 22.84 -26.77 12.29
C LYS A 4 22.93 -27.22 13.75
N LYS A 5 22.51 -26.41 14.73
CA LYS A 5 22.31 -26.79 16.14
C LYS A 5 21.24 -25.87 16.73
N SER A 6 19.96 -26.24 16.58
CA SER A 6 18.83 -25.35 16.89
C SER A 6 18.88 -24.83 18.34
N GLU A 7 19.07 -25.70 19.32
CA GLU A 7 19.04 -25.30 20.74
C GLU A 7 20.20 -24.38 21.14
N LEU A 8 21.44 -24.71 20.78
CA LEU A 8 22.59 -23.86 21.11
C LEU A 8 22.47 -22.45 20.51
N GLY A 9 21.91 -22.33 19.30
CA GLY A 9 21.66 -21.03 18.67
C GLY A 9 20.64 -20.19 19.44
N TRP A 10 19.57 -20.82 19.94
CA TRP A 10 18.56 -20.15 20.76
C TRP A 10 19.09 -19.80 22.16
N ASP A 11 19.90 -20.67 22.78
CA ASP A 11 20.52 -20.38 24.08
C ASP A 11 21.45 -19.17 24.00
N LEU A 12 22.28 -19.09 22.95
CA LEU A 12 23.15 -17.95 22.69
C LEU A 12 22.35 -16.67 22.41
N PHE A 13 21.29 -16.78 21.60
CA PHE A 13 20.39 -15.66 21.34
C PHE A 13 19.75 -15.16 22.64
N ASN A 14 19.21 -16.04 23.47
CA ASN A 14 18.60 -15.70 24.75
C ASN A 14 19.61 -15.07 25.71
N CYS A 15 20.87 -15.54 25.71
CA CYS A 15 21.94 -14.92 26.49
C CYS A 15 22.25 -13.50 26.02
N ALA A 16 22.32 -13.28 24.70
CA ALA A 16 22.56 -11.95 24.13
C ALA A 16 21.39 -10.99 24.37
N MET A 17 20.15 -11.51 24.37
CA MET A 17 18.92 -10.73 24.53
C MET A 17 18.44 -10.61 25.99
N LYS A 18 19.32 -10.86 26.98
CA LYS A 18 19.01 -10.60 28.40
C LYS A 18 18.80 -9.11 28.68
N ASP A 19 19.62 -8.26 28.07
CA ASP A 19 19.45 -6.80 28.07
C ASP A 19 19.18 -6.36 26.62
N ALA A 20 17.92 -6.49 26.22
CA ALA A 20 17.51 -6.36 24.82
C ALA A 20 17.31 -4.91 24.36
N SER A 21 17.57 -3.91 25.22
CA SER A 21 17.25 -2.51 24.94
C SER A 21 17.93 -2.03 23.66
N GLY A 22 17.12 -1.68 22.65
CA GLY A 22 17.62 -1.24 21.34
C GLY A 22 18.28 -2.34 20.46
N LEU A 23 18.28 -3.61 20.88
CA LEU A 23 18.83 -4.72 20.10
C LEU A 23 17.81 -5.38 19.17
N TRP A 24 16.52 -5.11 19.35
CA TRP A 24 15.45 -5.81 18.63
C TRP A 24 15.51 -5.64 17.11
N GLN A 25 15.90 -4.47 16.61
CA GLN A 25 16.09 -4.28 15.17
C GLN A 25 17.22 -5.16 14.61
N THR A 26 18.29 -5.35 15.37
CA THR A 26 19.40 -6.25 15.00
C THR A 26 18.98 -7.73 15.12
N ALA A 27 18.13 -8.04 16.09
CA ALA A 27 17.59 -9.39 16.32
C ALA A 27 16.43 -9.75 15.37
N GLU A 28 15.79 -8.78 14.71
CA GLU A 28 14.61 -8.98 13.87
C GLU A 28 14.80 -10.10 12.83
N PRO A 29 15.93 -10.21 12.09
CA PRO A 29 16.10 -11.31 11.14
C PRO A 29 15.98 -12.69 11.78
N CYS A 30 16.43 -12.87 13.03
CA CYS A 30 16.29 -14.14 13.75
C CYS A 30 14.82 -14.47 14.00
N LEU A 31 13.99 -13.48 14.33
CA LEU A 31 12.55 -13.64 14.50
C LEU A 31 11.86 -13.88 13.16
N TYR A 32 12.22 -13.10 12.14
CA TYR A 32 11.67 -13.16 10.79
C TYR A 32 11.85 -14.55 10.14
N TYR A 33 13.01 -15.19 10.29
CA TYR A 33 13.20 -16.53 9.74
C TYR A 33 12.62 -17.65 10.61
N SER A 34 12.19 -17.33 11.84
CA SER A 34 11.76 -18.33 12.82
C SER A 34 10.26 -18.29 13.12
N TYR A 35 9.54 -17.20 12.86
CA TYR A 35 8.13 -17.05 13.25
C TYR A 35 7.23 -18.14 12.66
N HIS A 36 7.57 -18.67 11.48
CA HIS A 36 6.77 -19.70 10.83
C HIS A 36 7.01 -21.10 11.42
N SER A 37 8.27 -21.44 11.74
CA SER A 37 8.70 -22.80 12.09
C SER A 37 8.95 -23.04 13.58
N HIS A 38 9.22 -21.98 14.35
CA HIS A 38 9.54 -22.03 15.78
C HIS A 38 8.79 -20.93 16.53
N PHE A 39 7.48 -20.81 16.27
CA PHE A 39 6.67 -19.75 16.84
C PHE A 39 6.61 -19.81 18.37
N GLU A 40 6.70 -21.00 18.95
CA GLU A 40 6.78 -21.22 20.40
C GLU A 40 7.98 -20.51 21.05
N LYS A 41 9.06 -20.29 20.29
CA LYS A 41 10.23 -19.53 20.75
C LYS A 41 10.09 -18.03 20.45
N VAL A 42 9.39 -17.67 19.38
CA VAL A 42 9.18 -16.27 18.97
C VAL A 42 8.10 -15.58 19.81
N ALA A 43 7.01 -16.27 20.14
CA ALA A 43 5.89 -15.73 20.91
C ALA A 43 6.31 -15.07 22.25
N PRO A 44 7.10 -15.72 23.14
CA PRO A 44 7.56 -15.06 24.36
C PRO A 44 8.47 -13.86 24.11
N LEU A 45 9.21 -13.84 23.00
CA LEU A 45 10.04 -12.69 22.63
C LEU A 45 9.19 -11.51 22.16
N LEU A 46 8.10 -11.75 21.42
CA LEU A 46 7.14 -10.71 21.06
C LEU A 46 6.47 -10.11 22.31
N ALA A 47 6.08 -10.94 23.27
CA ALA A 47 5.54 -10.47 24.55
C ALA A 47 6.57 -9.61 25.30
N ARG A 48 7.85 -10.00 25.29
CA ARG A 48 8.92 -9.18 25.89
C ARG A 48 9.08 -7.84 25.19
N ILE A 49 9.08 -7.79 23.84
CA ILE A 49 9.13 -6.49 23.13
C ILE A 49 7.96 -5.61 23.54
N TYR A 50 6.75 -6.19 23.60
CA TYR A 50 5.53 -5.47 23.94
C TYR A 50 5.58 -4.82 25.34
N HIS A 51 6.23 -5.47 26.32
CA HIS A 51 6.28 -5.01 27.71
C HIS A 51 7.57 -4.27 28.12
N GLU A 52 8.72 -4.59 27.52
CA GLU A 52 10.04 -4.22 28.06
C GLU A 52 10.73 -3.06 27.30
N ASP A 53 10.50 -2.87 25.99
CA ASP A 53 11.42 -2.06 25.16
C ASP A 53 10.91 -0.64 24.82
N GLY A 54 9.77 -0.21 25.37
CA GLY A 54 9.18 1.08 25.00
C GLY A 54 9.01 1.20 23.48
N GLU A 55 9.36 2.34 22.87
CA GLU A 55 9.16 2.56 21.44
C GLU A 55 10.18 1.84 20.53
N LYS A 56 11.41 1.56 21.01
CA LYS A 56 12.55 1.18 20.15
C LYS A 56 12.39 -0.18 19.46
N GLY A 57 11.62 -1.09 20.05
CA GLY A 57 11.36 -2.43 19.52
C GLY A 57 10.03 -2.53 18.78
N MET A 58 9.20 -1.49 18.84
CA MET A 58 7.80 -1.59 18.41
C MET A 58 7.64 -1.84 16.92
N LYS A 59 8.54 -1.30 16.10
CA LYS A 59 8.58 -1.61 14.67
C LYS A 59 8.86 -3.10 14.39
N THR A 60 9.76 -3.70 15.17
CA THR A 60 10.05 -5.14 15.09
C THR A 60 8.82 -5.93 15.54
N TRP A 61 8.23 -5.57 16.68
CA TRP A 61 7.02 -6.21 17.20
C TRP A 61 5.87 -6.15 16.19
N GLY A 62 5.55 -4.97 15.65
CA GLY A 62 4.46 -4.79 14.70
C GLY A 62 4.67 -5.60 13.42
N ARG A 63 5.89 -5.63 12.87
CA ARG A 63 6.21 -6.40 11.67
C ARG A 63 6.12 -7.91 11.89
N ILE A 64 6.78 -8.43 12.93
CA ILE A 64 6.81 -9.86 13.18
C ILE A 64 5.44 -10.37 13.62
N SER A 65 4.70 -9.60 14.43
CA SER A 65 3.34 -9.96 14.84
C SER A 65 2.37 -9.96 13.65
N ALA A 66 2.47 -8.99 12.73
CA ALA A 66 1.69 -8.99 11.50
C ALA A 66 1.96 -10.24 10.64
N LEU A 67 3.24 -10.60 10.43
CA LEU A 67 3.60 -11.82 9.69
C LEU A 67 3.09 -13.09 10.35
N ALA A 68 3.21 -13.17 11.69
CA ALA A 68 2.69 -14.29 12.46
C ALA A 68 1.16 -14.39 12.37
N ALA A 69 0.45 -13.25 12.37
CA ALA A 69 -0.99 -13.21 12.17
C ALA A 69 -1.42 -13.64 10.76
N LEU A 70 -0.69 -13.22 9.71
CA LEU A 70 -0.93 -13.72 8.35
C LEU A 70 -0.73 -15.24 8.23
N SER A 71 0.17 -15.80 9.02
CA SER A 71 0.43 -17.26 9.11
C SER A 71 -0.44 -17.99 10.13
N ASN A 72 -1.51 -17.37 10.66
CA ASN A 72 -2.41 -17.94 11.68
C ASN A 72 -1.69 -18.44 12.95
N ARG A 73 -0.53 -17.88 13.28
CA ARG A 73 0.18 -18.13 14.54
C ARG A 73 -0.32 -17.23 15.67
N ILE A 74 -0.86 -16.08 15.30
CA ILE A 74 -1.56 -15.13 16.17
C ILE A 74 -2.95 -14.93 15.57
N ASP A 75 -3.96 -14.78 16.41
CA ASP A 75 -5.29 -14.38 15.95
C ASP A 75 -5.23 -12.94 15.41
N PHE A 76 -5.60 -12.77 14.13
CA PHE A 76 -5.44 -11.49 13.44
C PHE A 76 -6.35 -10.40 14.03
N ASP A 77 -7.59 -10.72 14.35
CA ASP A 77 -8.56 -9.73 14.83
C ASP A 77 -8.19 -9.29 16.24
N VAL A 78 -7.83 -10.23 17.12
CA VAL A 78 -7.35 -9.92 18.47
C VAL A 78 -6.10 -9.05 18.42
N TRP A 79 -5.10 -9.43 17.62
CA TRP A 79 -3.86 -8.66 17.51
C TRP A 79 -4.07 -7.27 16.88
N LEU A 80 -5.00 -7.13 15.94
CA LEU A 80 -5.30 -5.84 15.33
C LEU A 80 -5.92 -4.88 16.36
N GLU A 81 -6.77 -5.37 17.27
CA GLU A 81 -7.27 -4.57 18.39
C GLU A 81 -6.18 -4.21 19.40
N ASP A 82 -5.24 -5.13 19.67
CA ASP A 82 -4.05 -4.83 20.50
C ASP A 82 -3.19 -3.73 19.87
N LEU A 83 -2.97 -3.77 18.55
CA LEU A 83 -2.22 -2.76 17.81
C LEU A 83 -2.92 -1.37 17.85
N LYS A 84 -4.25 -1.34 17.71
CA LYS A 84 -5.04 -0.12 17.85
C LYS A 84 -4.93 0.46 19.26
N THR A 85 -5.10 -0.40 20.27
CA THR A 85 -5.02 -0.01 21.69
C THR A 85 -3.63 0.48 22.07
N LEU A 86 -2.59 -0.17 21.54
CA LEU A 86 -1.20 0.23 21.76
C LEU A 86 -0.92 1.63 21.22
N GLY A 87 -1.46 1.98 20.04
CA GLY A 87 -1.40 3.33 19.50
C GLY A 87 0.01 3.84 19.18
N VAL A 88 1.04 2.98 19.17
CA VAL A 88 2.43 3.36 18.91
C VAL A 88 2.73 3.38 17.41
N THR A 89 3.14 4.55 16.91
CA THR A 89 3.44 4.82 15.50
C THR A 89 4.42 3.82 14.87
N ASP A 90 5.48 3.45 15.60
CA ASP A 90 6.49 2.51 15.10
C ASP A 90 5.92 1.09 14.90
N ALA A 91 5.00 0.64 15.77
CA ALA A 91 4.31 -0.63 15.59
C ALA A 91 3.46 -0.63 14.32
N TRP A 92 2.71 0.45 14.09
CA TRP A 92 1.96 0.66 12.85
C TRP A 92 2.88 0.69 11.63
N GLN A 93 4.07 1.30 11.73
CA GLN A 93 5.05 1.28 10.64
C GLN A 93 5.55 -0.13 10.33
N GLY A 94 5.78 -0.95 11.36
CA GLY A 94 6.11 -2.36 11.21
C GLY A 94 5.01 -3.15 10.50
N ALA A 95 3.77 -3.05 11.00
CA ALA A 95 2.60 -3.73 10.44
C ALA A 95 2.29 -3.30 9.01
N ALA A 96 2.32 -1.98 8.73
CA ALA A 96 2.12 -1.42 7.40
C ALA A 96 3.07 -2.03 6.36
N SER A 97 4.36 -2.20 6.71
CA SER A 97 5.34 -2.79 5.81
C SER A 97 5.04 -4.24 5.40
N VAL A 98 4.23 -4.95 6.20
CA VAL A 98 3.77 -6.31 5.91
C VAL A 98 2.52 -6.28 5.04
N TRP A 99 1.51 -5.47 5.41
CA TRP A 99 0.25 -5.39 4.69
C TRP A 99 0.37 -4.74 3.31
N THR A 100 1.33 -3.82 3.13
CA THR A 100 1.60 -3.14 1.85
C THR A 100 2.76 -3.78 1.08
N ASN A 101 3.03 -5.06 1.33
CA ASN A 101 3.94 -5.86 0.51
C ASN A 101 3.12 -6.63 -0.55
N THR A 102 3.52 -6.55 -1.81
CA THR A 102 2.79 -7.14 -2.94
C THR A 102 2.62 -8.66 -2.82
N GLU A 103 3.66 -9.38 -2.41
CA GLU A 103 3.61 -10.84 -2.22
C GLU A 103 2.69 -11.23 -1.06
N ASN A 104 2.75 -10.50 0.06
CA ASN A 104 1.84 -10.73 1.18
C ASN A 104 0.38 -10.46 0.79
N ILE A 105 0.10 -9.42 -0.01
CA ILE A 105 -1.28 -9.15 -0.48
C ILE A 105 -1.76 -10.27 -1.40
N LYS A 106 -0.91 -10.81 -2.29
CA LYS A 106 -1.29 -11.94 -3.15
C LYS A 106 -1.69 -13.17 -2.33
N GLN A 107 -0.93 -13.47 -1.27
CA GLN A 107 -1.12 -14.66 -0.46
C GLN A 107 -2.22 -14.49 0.60
N HIS A 108 -2.33 -13.31 1.21
CA HIS A 108 -3.17 -13.02 2.38
C HIS A 108 -4.08 -11.80 2.17
N ARG A 109 -4.66 -11.69 0.98
CA ARG A 109 -5.41 -10.50 0.51
C ARG A 109 -6.39 -9.94 1.53
N SER A 110 -7.25 -10.78 2.10
CA SER A 110 -8.29 -10.33 3.03
C SER A 110 -7.69 -9.66 4.28
N GLN A 111 -6.69 -10.29 4.90
CA GLN A 111 -6.05 -9.77 6.12
C GLN A 111 -5.23 -8.51 5.82
N CYS A 112 -4.47 -8.49 4.73
CA CYS A 112 -3.72 -7.30 4.32
C CYS A 112 -4.65 -6.11 4.05
N LEU A 113 -5.75 -6.31 3.31
CA LEU A 113 -6.71 -5.24 3.04
C LEU A 113 -7.48 -4.79 4.29
N ALA A 114 -7.76 -5.69 5.23
CA ALA A 114 -8.36 -5.34 6.52
C ALA A 114 -7.40 -4.51 7.38
N GLY A 115 -6.11 -4.86 7.42
CA GLY A 115 -5.08 -4.10 8.13
C GLY A 115 -4.87 -2.70 7.55
N ILE A 116 -4.81 -2.60 6.21
CA ILE A 116 -4.76 -1.31 5.50
C ILE A 116 -5.99 -0.47 5.84
N GLU A 117 -7.19 -1.05 5.77
CA GLU A 117 -8.43 -0.34 6.10
C GLU A 117 -8.42 0.16 7.54
N ALA A 118 -8.07 -0.69 8.50
CA ALA A 118 -7.97 -0.32 9.91
C ALA A 118 -6.96 0.81 10.13
N GLY A 119 -5.80 0.75 9.46
CA GLY A 119 -4.76 1.75 9.57
C GLY A 119 -5.13 3.10 8.94
N LEU A 120 -5.80 3.11 7.78
CA LEU A 120 -6.35 4.33 7.21
C LEU A 120 -7.47 4.94 8.09
N ASN A 121 -8.18 4.11 8.84
CA ASN A 121 -9.22 4.54 9.79
C ASN A 121 -8.68 4.98 11.16
N ALA A 122 -7.38 4.80 11.44
CA ALA A 122 -6.77 5.16 12.71
C ALA A 122 -6.42 6.67 12.78
N ASP A 123 -5.85 7.10 13.91
CA ASP A 123 -5.38 8.47 14.10
C ASP A 123 -4.36 8.90 13.05
N SER A 124 -4.26 10.22 12.83
CA SER A 124 -3.52 10.82 11.70
C SER A 124 -2.09 10.29 11.49
N PRO A 125 -1.23 10.11 12.52
CA PRO A 125 0.12 9.59 12.31
C PRO A 125 0.13 8.17 11.70
N HIS A 126 -0.80 7.32 12.12
CA HIS A 126 -0.90 5.92 11.67
C HIS A 126 -1.50 5.86 10.27
N ALA A 127 -2.54 6.66 10.04
CA ALA A 127 -3.16 6.81 8.72
C ALA A 127 -2.15 7.28 7.66
N ASN A 128 -1.28 8.24 8.00
CA ASN A 128 -0.20 8.72 7.12
C ASN A 128 0.81 7.62 6.77
N ILE A 129 1.20 6.79 7.74
CA ILE A 129 2.10 5.65 7.50
C ILE A 129 1.49 4.68 6.48
N ILE A 130 0.21 4.39 6.62
CA ILE A 130 -0.50 3.43 5.78
C ILE A 130 -0.70 3.99 4.38
N ALA A 131 -1.06 5.27 4.27
CA ALA A 131 -1.16 5.97 2.99
C ALA A 131 0.17 5.95 2.21
N LYS A 132 1.30 6.23 2.89
CA LYS A 132 2.66 6.11 2.31
C LYS A 132 3.02 4.68 1.92
N GLY A 133 2.52 3.69 2.65
CA GLY A 133 2.68 2.27 2.30
C GLY A 133 1.90 1.90 1.04
N LEU A 134 0.65 2.36 0.93
CA LEU A 134 -0.19 2.17 -0.27
C LEU A 134 0.42 2.84 -1.50
N GLU A 135 0.97 4.04 -1.37
CA GLU A 135 1.67 4.73 -2.45
C GLU A 135 2.74 3.83 -3.10
N LYS A 136 3.51 3.10 -2.29
CA LYS A 136 4.54 2.18 -2.79
C LYS A 136 3.98 1.01 -3.60
N LEU A 137 2.75 0.57 -3.32
CA LEU A 137 2.10 -0.48 -4.11
C LEU A 137 1.79 0.00 -5.52
N PHE A 138 1.52 1.29 -5.70
CA PHE A 138 1.25 1.86 -7.01
C PHE A 138 2.52 2.02 -7.86
N ARG A 139 3.72 1.84 -7.28
CA ARG A 139 4.99 1.93 -8.00
C ARG A 139 5.38 0.63 -8.70
N ASP A 140 4.87 -0.51 -8.22
CA ASP A 140 5.25 -1.83 -8.73
C ASP A 140 4.39 -2.22 -9.95
N SER A 141 4.91 -1.96 -11.14
CA SER A 141 4.27 -2.28 -12.42
C SER A 141 4.33 -3.77 -12.79
N THR A 142 5.11 -4.58 -12.07
CA THR A 142 5.30 -6.01 -12.41
C THR A 142 4.13 -6.89 -11.98
N SER A 143 3.34 -6.41 -11.01
CA SER A 143 2.16 -7.12 -10.52
C SER A 143 1.12 -6.14 -10.00
N VAL A 144 0.24 -5.72 -10.89
CA VAL A 144 -0.86 -4.81 -10.55
C VAL A 144 -1.75 -5.44 -9.49
N ILE A 145 -1.73 -4.87 -8.28
CA ILE A 145 -2.66 -5.25 -7.21
C ILE A 145 -3.89 -4.36 -7.33
N SER A 146 -5.06 -4.98 -7.54
CA SER A 146 -6.35 -4.29 -7.44
C SER A 146 -6.62 -3.88 -5.98
N ILE A 147 -6.97 -2.62 -5.74
CA ILE A 147 -7.25 -2.03 -4.42
C ILE A 147 -8.65 -1.39 -4.42
N ARG A 148 -9.49 -1.74 -3.44
CA ARG A 148 -10.86 -1.20 -3.34
C ARG A 148 -10.87 0.33 -3.46
N THR A 149 -11.74 0.86 -4.32
CA THR A 149 -11.87 2.30 -4.61
C THR A 149 -12.00 3.17 -3.37
N GLU A 150 -12.71 2.70 -2.34
CA GLU A 150 -12.84 3.42 -1.07
C GLU A 150 -11.51 3.58 -0.31
N LEU A 151 -10.62 2.58 -0.38
CA LEU A 151 -9.29 2.69 0.22
C LEU A 151 -8.42 3.68 -0.56
N ILE A 152 -8.53 3.71 -1.89
CA ILE A 152 -7.85 4.69 -2.75
C ILE A 152 -8.35 6.10 -2.39
N ARG A 153 -9.67 6.31 -2.36
CA ARG A 153 -10.29 7.59 -1.98
C ARG A 153 -9.79 8.08 -0.62
N LYS A 154 -9.78 7.18 0.36
CA LYS A 154 -9.34 7.51 1.71
C LYS A 154 -7.84 7.83 1.77
N CYS A 155 -7.01 7.06 1.08
CA CYS A 155 -5.58 7.33 0.95
C CYS A 155 -5.32 8.74 0.40
N PHE A 156 -5.97 9.12 -0.70
CA PHE A 156 -5.82 10.46 -1.27
C PHE A 156 -6.33 11.57 -0.33
N SER A 157 -7.41 11.34 0.43
CA SER A 157 -7.90 12.32 1.41
C SER A 157 -6.91 12.56 2.57
N ILE A 158 -6.15 11.52 2.96
CA ILE A 158 -5.11 11.63 3.98
C ILE A 158 -3.91 12.39 3.41
N LEU A 159 -3.47 12.03 2.20
CA LEU A 159 -2.32 12.66 1.54
C LEU A 159 -2.58 14.12 1.16
N GLU A 160 -3.82 14.51 0.87
CA GLU A 160 -4.22 15.91 0.67
C GLU A 160 -3.95 16.78 1.90
N ASN A 161 -4.05 16.21 3.09
CA ASN A 161 -3.83 16.91 4.37
C ASN A 161 -2.38 16.82 4.87
N ASP A 162 -1.49 16.06 4.20
CA ASP A 162 -0.07 15.97 4.54
C ASP A 162 0.69 17.19 3.97
N ASN A 163 1.02 18.14 4.85
CA ASN A 163 1.67 19.38 4.49
C ASN A 163 3.16 19.24 4.16
N GLU A 164 3.81 18.14 4.57
CA GLU A 164 5.28 18.03 4.51
C GLU A 164 5.82 17.60 3.14
N ASN A 165 5.00 17.02 2.26
CA ASN A 165 5.51 16.26 1.11
C ASN A 165 4.68 16.36 -0.17
N ARG A 166 3.98 17.49 -0.39
CA ARG A 166 3.03 17.67 -1.50
C ARG A 166 3.59 17.45 -2.93
N GLN A 167 4.91 17.36 -3.11
CA GLN A 167 5.56 17.37 -4.42
C GLN A 167 6.02 15.99 -4.95
N HIS A 168 6.09 14.94 -4.13
CA HIS A 168 6.83 13.71 -4.51
C HIS A 168 6.00 12.44 -4.71
N TYR A 169 4.69 12.49 -4.51
CA TYR A 169 3.94 11.28 -4.19
C TYR A 169 3.35 10.49 -5.37
N PHE A 170 3.27 11.02 -6.60
CA PHE A 170 2.36 10.42 -7.58
C PHE A 170 2.82 10.35 -9.04
N PHE A 171 4.13 10.49 -9.29
CA PHE A 171 4.68 10.23 -10.63
C PHE A 171 4.36 8.81 -11.13
N GLU A 172 4.32 7.85 -10.21
CA GLU A 172 4.20 6.41 -10.50
C GLU A 172 2.74 5.91 -10.42
N PHE A 173 1.78 6.75 -10.00
CA PHE A 173 0.36 6.35 -9.98
C PHE A 173 -0.18 6.14 -11.41
N GLY A 174 0.36 6.88 -12.39
CA GLY A 174 0.05 6.68 -13.80
C GLY A 174 0.40 5.27 -14.29
N ASP A 175 1.54 4.71 -13.86
CA ASP A 175 1.94 3.35 -14.19
C ASP A 175 0.90 2.33 -13.68
N TRP A 176 0.46 2.47 -12.42
CA TRP A 176 -0.56 1.59 -11.85
C TRP A 176 -1.92 1.75 -12.53
N LEU A 177 -2.35 2.97 -12.84
CA LEU A 177 -3.60 3.22 -13.58
C LEU A 177 -3.56 2.57 -14.96
N ASN A 178 -2.44 2.72 -15.67
CA ASN A 178 -2.23 2.09 -16.96
C ASN A 178 -2.23 0.55 -16.85
N GLY A 179 -1.63 0.01 -15.80
CA GLY A 179 -1.64 -1.44 -15.54
C GLY A 179 -3.03 -1.97 -15.21
N ILE A 180 -3.77 -1.32 -14.31
CA ILE A 180 -5.09 -1.79 -13.88
C ILE A 180 -6.14 -1.66 -14.98
N SER A 181 -6.00 -0.70 -15.91
CA SER A 181 -6.93 -0.57 -17.03
C SER A 181 -6.93 -1.77 -17.98
N GLN A 182 -5.88 -2.61 -17.98
CA GLN A 182 -5.87 -3.86 -18.75
C GLN A 182 -6.70 -4.98 -18.09
N HIS A 183 -6.95 -4.88 -16.79
CA HIS A 183 -7.55 -5.95 -16.00
C HIS A 183 -8.94 -5.58 -15.47
N ASP A 184 -9.12 -4.32 -15.09
CA ASP A 184 -10.34 -3.77 -14.52
C ASP A 184 -10.48 -2.29 -14.96
N PRO A 185 -11.02 -2.06 -16.18
CA PRO A 185 -11.23 -0.71 -16.71
C PRO A 185 -12.13 0.16 -15.80
N GLU A 186 -13.10 -0.46 -15.13
CA GLU A 186 -14.05 0.22 -14.25
C GLU A 186 -13.35 0.81 -13.02
N GLN A 187 -12.49 0.00 -12.40
CA GLN A 187 -11.62 0.44 -11.32
C GLN A 187 -10.62 1.50 -11.78
N ALA A 188 -10.05 1.35 -12.99
CA ALA A 188 -9.14 2.32 -13.56
C ALA A 188 -9.79 3.70 -13.71
N ILE A 189 -11.02 3.77 -14.24
CA ILE A 189 -11.79 5.02 -14.34
C ILE A 189 -12.04 5.61 -12.95
N ALA A 190 -12.60 4.82 -12.02
CA ALA A 190 -12.93 5.30 -10.68
C ALA A 190 -11.69 5.82 -9.92
N ALA A 191 -10.55 5.14 -10.04
CA ALA A 191 -9.29 5.58 -9.45
C ALA A 191 -8.73 6.83 -10.13
N THR A 192 -8.89 6.96 -11.45
CA THR A 192 -8.47 8.15 -12.20
C THR A 192 -9.28 9.37 -11.80
N GLU A 193 -10.60 9.23 -11.63
CA GLU A 193 -11.48 10.32 -11.15
C GLU A 193 -11.08 10.81 -9.75
N ILE A 194 -10.75 9.88 -8.84
CA ILE A 194 -10.24 10.21 -7.50
C ILE A 194 -8.91 10.97 -7.61
N PHE A 195 -7.98 10.46 -8.40
CA PHE A 195 -6.67 11.06 -8.60
C PHE A 195 -6.76 12.47 -9.18
N LEU A 196 -7.58 12.66 -10.22
CA LEU A 196 -7.76 13.97 -10.84
C LEU A 196 -8.45 14.97 -9.91
N THR A 197 -9.35 14.51 -9.05
CA THR A 197 -9.93 15.35 -8.00
C THR A 197 -8.84 15.83 -7.03
N TYR A 198 -7.95 14.92 -6.61
CA TYR A 198 -6.80 15.26 -5.78
C TYR A 198 -5.87 16.26 -6.48
N VAL A 199 -5.48 16.01 -7.73
CA VAL A 199 -4.58 16.88 -8.51
C VAL A 199 -5.17 18.29 -8.66
N LYS A 200 -6.47 18.42 -8.96
CA LYS A 200 -7.13 19.73 -9.06
C LYS A 200 -7.04 20.55 -7.78
N ARG A 201 -7.15 19.89 -6.62
CA ARG A 201 -7.15 20.55 -5.30
C ARG A 201 -5.76 20.89 -4.80
N THR A 202 -4.83 19.95 -4.89
CA THR A 202 -3.47 20.12 -4.34
C THR A 202 -2.49 20.76 -5.33
N ARG A 203 -2.85 20.77 -6.62
CA ARG A 203 -2.03 21.27 -7.74
C ARG A 203 -0.58 20.76 -7.70
N PRO A 204 -0.37 19.43 -7.57
CA PRO A 204 0.95 18.86 -7.66
C PRO A 204 1.45 19.01 -9.11
N TYR A 205 2.76 18.93 -9.30
CA TYR A 205 3.31 18.82 -10.65
C TYR A 205 2.86 17.48 -11.25
N LEU A 206 2.12 17.54 -12.36
CA LEU A 206 1.63 16.36 -13.09
C LEU A 206 2.42 16.20 -14.38
N TYR A 207 2.97 15.02 -14.59
CA TYR A 207 3.75 14.66 -15.76
C TYR A 207 3.39 13.25 -16.22
N ASP A 208 3.18 13.07 -17.52
CA ASP A 208 2.85 11.79 -18.13
C ASP A 208 4.12 10.96 -18.39
N HIS A 209 4.70 10.42 -17.32
CA HIS A 209 5.87 9.57 -17.44
C HIS A 209 5.55 8.30 -18.22
N GLY A 210 6.44 7.89 -19.13
CA GLY A 210 6.28 6.67 -19.91
C GLY A 210 5.06 6.67 -20.84
N ASN A 211 4.41 7.81 -21.06
CA ASN A 211 3.13 7.94 -21.74
C ASN A 211 2.03 7.07 -21.09
N ASN A 212 2.09 6.86 -19.78
CA ASN A 212 1.14 6.00 -19.08
C ASN A 212 -0.29 6.56 -19.07
N LEU A 213 -0.47 7.87 -18.87
CA LEU A 213 -1.78 8.52 -18.95
C LEU A 213 -2.31 8.49 -20.38
N THR A 214 -1.44 8.72 -21.37
CA THR A 214 -1.79 8.58 -22.78
C THR A 214 -2.25 7.15 -23.12
N GLN A 215 -1.51 6.13 -22.70
CA GLN A 215 -1.89 4.72 -22.90
C GLN A 215 -3.17 4.35 -22.16
N LEU A 216 -3.35 4.86 -20.93
CA LEU A 216 -4.58 4.72 -20.17
C LEU A 216 -5.77 5.28 -20.97
N MET A 217 -5.65 6.49 -21.52
CA MET A 217 -6.72 7.10 -22.32
C MET A 217 -7.08 6.24 -23.54
N THR A 218 -6.10 5.80 -24.32
CA THR A 218 -6.35 4.90 -25.46
C THR A 218 -7.13 3.66 -25.04
N ARG A 219 -6.71 2.99 -23.97
CA ARG A 219 -7.35 1.75 -23.49
C ARG A 219 -8.78 2.00 -23.01
N LEU A 220 -8.98 3.05 -22.22
CA LEU A 220 -10.29 3.38 -21.69
C LEU A 220 -11.27 3.79 -22.79
N PHE A 221 -10.81 4.52 -23.82
CA PHE A 221 -11.64 4.83 -24.98
C PHE A 221 -12.01 3.58 -25.78
N SER A 222 -11.05 2.70 -26.08
CA SER A 222 -11.35 1.44 -26.78
C SER A 222 -12.37 0.59 -26.03
N GLU A 223 -12.22 0.44 -24.71
CA GLU A 223 -13.20 -0.30 -23.90
C GLU A 223 -14.57 0.39 -23.84
N ALA A 224 -14.60 1.73 -23.75
CA ALA A 224 -15.83 2.49 -23.72
C ALA A 224 -16.62 2.39 -25.04
N GLU A 225 -15.92 2.40 -26.19
CA GLU A 225 -16.52 2.18 -27.51
C GLU A 225 -17.09 0.76 -27.63
N GLU A 226 -16.38 -0.25 -27.14
CA GLU A 226 -16.87 -1.64 -27.13
C GLU A 226 -18.13 -1.82 -26.27
N ARG A 227 -18.27 -1.03 -25.20
CA ARG A 227 -19.40 -1.11 -24.26
C ARG A 227 -20.56 -0.17 -24.56
N GLU A 228 -20.40 0.79 -25.46
CA GLU A 228 -21.34 1.91 -25.66
C GLU A 228 -22.80 1.45 -25.83
N GLU A 229 -23.04 0.41 -26.63
CA GLU A 229 -24.40 -0.11 -26.84
C GLU A 229 -24.99 -0.76 -25.57
N SER A 230 -24.14 -1.36 -24.74
CA SER A 230 -24.53 -2.17 -23.58
C SER A 230 -24.76 -1.34 -22.31
N ASP A 231 -24.01 -0.24 -22.15
CA ASP A 231 -24.09 0.66 -21.00
C ASP A 231 -24.73 2.01 -21.34
N HIS A 232 -25.25 2.15 -22.57
CA HIS A 232 -25.83 3.38 -23.10
C HIS A 232 -24.86 4.57 -23.06
N GLY A 233 -23.56 4.30 -23.24
CA GLY A 233 -22.49 5.28 -23.29
C GLY A 233 -22.04 5.78 -21.92
N GLU A 234 -22.45 5.16 -20.81
CA GLU A 234 -22.08 5.59 -19.46
C GLU A 234 -20.57 5.66 -19.26
N MET A 235 -19.84 4.62 -19.67
CA MET A 235 -18.39 4.58 -19.58
C MET A 235 -17.75 5.66 -20.46
N LEU A 236 -18.23 5.82 -21.70
CA LEU A 236 -17.72 6.80 -22.64
C LEU A 236 -17.83 8.23 -22.09
N TRP A 237 -18.95 8.58 -21.48
CA TRP A 237 -19.14 9.88 -20.81
C TRP A 237 -18.10 10.14 -19.72
N ARG A 238 -17.78 9.12 -18.92
CA ARG A 238 -16.77 9.23 -17.85
C ARG A 238 -15.37 9.39 -18.43
N VAL A 239 -15.03 8.63 -19.47
CA VAL A 239 -13.72 8.72 -20.15
C VAL A 239 -13.53 10.09 -20.80
N VAL A 240 -14.56 10.65 -21.45
CA VAL A 240 -14.52 12.02 -21.98
C VAL A 240 -14.31 13.04 -20.86
N SER A 241 -15.00 12.90 -19.72
CA SER A 241 -14.79 13.79 -18.57
C SER A 241 -13.36 13.72 -17.99
N ILE A 242 -12.73 12.56 -18.04
CA ILE A 242 -11.32 12.36 -17.67
C ILE A 242 -10.41 13.10 -18.67
N GLN A 243 -10.65 12.91 -19.98
CA GLN A 243 -9.91 13.60 -21.04
C GLN A 243 -9.95 15.12 -20.85
N ASP A 244 -11.15 15.70 -20.75
CA ASP A 244 -11.34 17.14 -20.59
C ASP A 244 -10.61 17.68 -19.36
N THR A 245 -10.62 16.89 -18.28
CA THR A 245 -9.88 17.24 -17.08
C THR A 245 -8.37 17.23 -17.31
N LEU A 246 -7.81 16.19 -17.93
CA LEU A 246 -6.39 16.11 -18.22
C LEU A 246 -5.93 17.24 -19.14
N LEU A 247 -6.73 17.59 -20.16
CA LEU A 247 -6.49 18.73 -21.05
C LEU A 247 -6.50 20.05 -20.28
N SER A 248 -7.46 20.24 -19.37
CA SER A 248 -7.54 21.45 -18.54
C SER A 248 -6.35 21.61 -17.57
N LEU A 249 -5.67 20.51 -17.24
CA LEU A 249 -4.46 20.51 -16.41
C LEU A 249 -3.18 20.84 -17.22
N GLY A 250 -3.29 21.00 -18.54
CA GLY A 250 -2.19 21.45 -19.39
C GLY A 250 -1.17 20.36 -19.73
N LEU A 251 -1.58 19.10 -19.79
CA LEU A 251 -0.71 17.99 -20.19
C LEU A 251 -0.49 17.99 -21.71
N ASP A 252 0.70 18.40 -22.15
CA ASP A 252 1.09 18.41 -23.57
C ASP A 252 0.99 17.03 -24.22
N SER A 253 1.31 15.96 -23.49
CA SER A 253 1.20 14.59 -24.02
C SER A 253 -0.24 14.21 -24.40
N ILE A 254 -1.22 14.62 -23.60
CA ILE A 254 -2.64 14.38 -23.86
C ILE A 254 -3.14 15.24 -25.02
N ASN A 255 -2.66 16.48 -25.14
CA ASN A 255 -2.94 17.33 -26.31
C ASN A 255 -2.44 16.69 -27.61
N ASP A 256 -1.21 16.18 -27.60
CA ASP A 256 -0.60 15.54 -28.77
C ASP A 256 -1.26 14.21 -29.10
N TRP A 257 -1.64 13.43 -28.08
CA TRP A 257 -2.43 12.22 -28.24
C TRP A 257 -3.79 12.49 -28.89
N LEU A 258 -4.54 13.49 -28.41
CA LEU A 258 -5.84 13.84 -28.98
C LEU A 258 -5.71 14.23 -30.46
N ARG A 259 -4.71 15.07 -30.80
CA ARG A 259 -4.41 15.43 -32.19
C ARG A 259 -4.02 14.25 -33.07
N ALA A 260 -3.49 13.17 -32.49
CA ALA A 260 -3.15 11.96 -33.22
C ALA A 260 -4.39 11.07 -33.40
N ALA A 261 -5.27 10.99 -32.40
CA ALA A 261 -6.51 10.23 -32.44
C ALA A 261 -7.55 10.84 -33.42
N GLU A 262 -7.58 12.17 -33.56
CA GLU A 262 -8.48 12.88 -34.48
C GLU A 262 -8.01 12.86 -35.96
N ARG A 263 -6.85 12.29 -36.28
CA ARG A 263 -6.37 12.23 -37.67
C ARG A 263 -7.16 11.15 -38.45
N PRO A 264 -7.81 11.52 -39.57
CA PRO A 264 -8.66 10.63 -40.36
C PRO A 264 -7.88 9.54 -41.10
#